data_AF-E9I269-F1
#
_entry.id   AF-E9I269-F1
#
_cell.length_a   1.000
_cell.length_b   1.000
_cell.length_c   1.000
_cell.angle_alpha   90.00
_cell.angle_beta   90.00
_cell.angle_gamma   90.00
#
_symmetry.space_group_name_H-M   'P 1'
#
loop_
_entity.id
_entity.type
_entity.pdbx_description
1 polymer ?
#
loop_
_entity_poly.entity_id
_entity_poly.type
_entity_poly.pdbx_seq_one_letter_code
_entity_poly.pdbx_strand_id
1 'polypeptide(L)'
;MVEARLIASRGGNRAAATRLINRINTIVADVAMTRAQKIHELQDKIESLEEKIATITNIDNAIQDELDPGYGTKCREFPDAVSNMY
;
A
#
# COMPACT_ATOMS: atom_id res chain seq x y z
N MET A 1 13.46 12.59 13.13
CA MET A 1 14.24 12.28 11.89
C MET A 1 13.65 11.09 11.13
N VAL A 2 13.09 10.08 11.82
CA VAL A 2 12.48 8.89 11.17
C VAL A 2 11.21 9.26 10.40
N GLU A 3 10.32 10.07 10.97
CA GLU A 3 9.08 10.53 10.33
C GLU A 3 9.30 11.18 8.94
N ALA A 4 10.22 12.15 8.84
CA ALA A 4 10.52 12.83 7.58
C ALA A 4 11.01 11.85 6.49
N ARG A 5 11.78 10.83 6.88
CA ARG A 5 12.23 9.75 5.98
C ARG A 5 11.07 8.87 5.54
N LEU A 6 10.15 8.54 6.45
CA LEU A 6 8.95 7.75 6.13
C LEU A 6 8.03 8.51 5.18
N ILE A 7 7.79 9.81 5.41
CA ILE A 7 6.98 10.67 4.53
C ILE A 7 7.59 10.74 3.13
N ALA A 8 8.90 10.94 3.02
CA ALA A 8 9.60 10.96 1.74
C ALA A 8 9.50 9.60 1.02
N SER A 9 9.69 8.49 1.74
CA SER A 9 9.55 7.13 1.22
C SER A 9 8.13 6.88 0.69
N ARG A 10 7.10 7.27 1.45
CA ARG A 10 5.70 7.20 1.01
C ARG A 10 5.45 7.98 -0.27
N GLY A 11 5.95 9.21 -0.33
CA GLY A 11 5.83 10.06 -1.52
C GLY A 11 6.46 9.42 -2.76
N GLY A 12 7.66 8.84 -2.61
CA GLY A 12 8.34 8.11 -3.67
C GLY A 12 7.53 6.91 -4.19
N ASN A 13 6.96 6.11 -3.28
CA ASN A 13 6.14 4.96 -3.65
C ASN A 13 4.83 5.39 -4.33
N ARG A 14 4.17 6.46 -3.87
CA ARG A 14 2.97 7.02 -4.53
C ARG A 14 3.27 7.50 -5.95
N ALA A 15 4.42 8.14 -6.16
CA ALA A 15 4.85 8.56 -7.48
C ALA A 15 5.20 7.36 -8.39
N ALA A 16 5.73 6.27 -7.84
CA ALA A 16 5.96 5.03 -8.58
C ALA A 16 4.64 4.35 -8.97
N ALA A 17 3.67 4.25 -8.05
CA ALA A 17 2.33 3.71 -8.30
C ALA A 17 1.61 4.49 -9.41
N THR A 18 1.67 5.83 -9.38
CA THR A 18 1.10 6.69 -10.43
C THR A 18 1.70 6.37 -11.81
N ARG A 19 3.01 6.13 -11.88
CA ARG A 19 3.68 5.74 -13.13
C ARG A 19 3.26 4.36 -13.62
N LEU A 20 3.03 3.41 -12.73
CA LEU A 20 2.50 2.08 -13.09
C LEU A 20 1.08 2.18 -13.64
N ILE A 21 0.20 2.96 -13.01
CA ILE A 21 -1.16 3.22 -13.50
C ILE A 21 -1.13 3.81 -14.91
N ASN A 22 -0.25 4.80 -15.16
CA ASN A 22 -0.13 5.38 -16.50
C ASN A 22 0.33 4.35 -17.54
N ARG A 23 1.26 3.46 -17.19
CA ARG A 23 1.72 2.37 -18.08
C ARG A 23 0.61 1.36 -18.36
N ILE A 24 -0.17 0.99 -17.34
CA ILE A 24 -1.36 0.13 -17.50
C ILE A 24 -2.31 0.77 -18.51
N ASN A 25 -2.63 2.07 -18.35
CA ASN A 25 -3.49 2.79 -19.28
C ASN A 25 -2.92 2.78 -20.72
N THR A 26 -1.60 2.96 -20.88
CA THR A 26 -0.95 2.85 -22.20
C THR A 26 -1.11 1.46 -22.81
N ILE A 27 -0.87 0.37 -22.05
CA ILE A 27 -1.01 -1.01 -22.54
C ILE A 27 -2.45 -1.30 -22.97
N VAL A 28 -3.44 -0.85 -22.18
CA VAL A 28 -4.85 -1.02 -22.52
C VAL A 28 -5.19 -0.31 -23.83
N ALA A 29 -4.71 0.93 -24.02
CA ALA A 29 -4.97 1.76 -25.18
C ALA A 29 -4.19 1.34 -26.44
N ASP A 30 -3.10 0.59 -26.33
CA ASP A 30 -2.25 0.23 -27.47
C ASP A 30 -2.97 -0.74 -28.43
N VAL A 31 -3.37 -0.26 -29.60
CA VAL A 31 -4.10 -1.07 -30.60
C VAL A 31 -3.19 -2.03 -31.38
N ALA A 32 -1.87 -1.84 -31.35
CA ALA A 32 -0.92 -2.70 -32.03
C ALA A 32 -0.57 -3.96 -31.23
N MET A 33 -0.74 -3.92 -29.91
CA MET A 33 -0.52 -5.08 -29.05
C MET A 33 -1.63 -6.12 -29.21
N THR A 34 -1.23 -7.38 -29.35
CA THR A 34 -2.18 -8.50 -29.30
C THR A 34 -2.80 -8.64 -27.91
N ARG A 35 -3.99 -9.25 -27.84
CA ARG A 35 -4.65 -9.53 -26.56
C ARG A 35 -3.77 -10.32 -25.59
N ALA A 36 -3.02 -11.31 -26.09
CA ALA A 36 -2.15 -12.13 -25.26
C ALA A 36 -1.00 -11.31 -24.65
N GLN A 37 -0.35 -10.46 -25.46
CA GLN A 37 0.71 -9.56 -24.98
C GLN A 37 0.17 -8.55 -23.96
N LYS A 38 -1.02 -7.99 -24.19
CA LYS A 38 -1.66 -7.09 -23.21
C LYS A 38 -1.88 -7.80 -21.88
N ILE A 39 -2.41 -9.01 -21.88
CA ILE A 39 -2.67 -9.76 -20.63
C ILE A 39 -1.37 -9.97 -19.86
N HIS A 40 -0.31 -10.46 -20.53
CA HIS A 40 0.98 -10.69 -19.88
C HIS A 40 1.55 -9.41 -19.27
N GLU A 41 1.64 -8.34 -20.05
CA GLU A 41 2.19 -7.07 -19.57
C GLU A 41 1.35 -6.46 -18.44
N LEU A 42 0.02 -6.56 -18.53
CA LEU A 42 -0.87 -6.06 -17.48
C LEU A 42 -0.72 -6.84 -16.19
N GLN A 43 -0.57 -8.17 -16.24
CA GLN A 43 -0.32 -8.99 -15.04
C GLN A 43 0.92 -8.50 -14.31
N ASP A 44 2.05 -8.35 -15.01
CA ASP A 44 3.31 -7.89 -14.42
C ASP A 44 3.18 -6.48 -13.79
N LYS A 45 2.48 -5.56 -14.46
CA LYS A 45 2.31 -4.19 -13.95
C LYS A 45 1.32 -4.11 -12.79
N ILE A 46 0.31 -4.96 -12.76
CA ILE A 46 -0.66 -5.04 -11.65
C ILE A 46 0.03 -5.60 -10.41
N GLU A 47 0.80 -6.68 -10.52
CA GLU A 47 1.58 -7.24 -9.40
C GLU A 47 2.52 -6.19 -8.82
N SER A 48 3.28 -5.50 -9.68
CA SER A 48 4.15 -4.39 -9.27
C SER A 48 3.39 -3.25 -8.57
N LEU A 49 2.13 -2.99 -8.96
CA LEU A 49 1.29 -1.95 -8.38
C LEU A 49 0.78 -2.37 -7.00
N GLU A 50 0.35 -3.63 -6.86
CA GLU A 50 -0.08 -4.21 -5.58
C GLU A 50 1.04 -4.16 -4.54
N GLU A 51 2.27 -4.51 -4.92
CA GLU A 51 3.44 -4.37 -4.04
C GLU A 51 3.66 -2.92 -3.56
N LYS A 52 3.48 -1.94 -4.45
CA LYS A 52 3.64 -0.52 -4.11
C LYS A 52 2.54 -0.06 -3.16
N ILE A 53 1.30 -0.51 -3.38
CA ILE A 53 0.17 -0.23 -2.47
C ILE A 53 0.44 -0.84 -1.09
N ALA A 54 0.85 -2.11 -1.01
CA ALA A 54 1.20 -2.75 0.25
C ALA A 54 2.32 -2.01 0.99
N THR A 55 3.35 -1.60 0.25
CA THR A 55 4.45 -0.79 0.81
C THR A 55 3.96 0.55 1.35
N ILE A 56 3.07 1.26 0.64
CA ILE A 56 2.49 2.52 1.09
C ILE A 56 1.69 2.32 2.37
N THR A 57 0.84 1.29 2.44
CA THR A 57 0.06 0.95 3.63
C THR A 57 0.95 0.70 4.84
N ASN A 58 2.03 -0.07 4.67
CA ASN A 58 2.99 -0.33 5.75
C ASN A 58 3.69 0.94 6.23
N ILE A 59 4.03 1.85 5.31
CA ILE A 59 4.63 3.15 5.67
C ILE A 59 3.61 4.04 6.39
N ASP A 60 2.36 4.05 5.94
CA ASP A 60 1.29 4.82 6.59
C ASP A 60 1.07 4.34 8.03
N ASN A 61 1.07 3.02 8.27
CA ASN A 61 1.02 2.46 9.63
C ASN A 61 2.26 2.86 10.46
N ALA A 62 3.47 2.77 9.89
CA ALA A 62 4.69 3.15 10.60
C ALA A 62 4.74 4.65 10.96
N ILE A 63 4.16 5.52 10.11
CA ILE A 63 4.00 6.94 10.43
C ILE A 63 3.00 7.11 11.59
N GLN A 64 1.89 6.38 11.59
CA GLN A 64 0.92 6.43 12.69
C GLN A 64 1.54 5.97 14.01
N ASP A 65 2.31 4.88 14.02
CA ASP A 65 2.99 4.38 15.21
C ASP A 65 4.03 5.38 15.78
N GLU A 66 4.73 6.12 14.91
CA GLU A 66 5.67 7.18 15.34
C GLU A 66 4.95 8.40 15.93
N LEU A 67 3.77 8.74 15.40
CA LEU A 67 2.97 9.89 15.84
C LEU A 67 2.16 9.61 17.12
N ASP A 68 1.71 8.36 17.31
CA ASP A 68 0.97 7.92 18.50
C ASP A 68 1.32 6.47 18.87
N PRO A 69 2.42 6.24 19.62
CA PRO A 69 2.86 4.90 20.02
C PRO A 69 1.87 4.19 20.96
N GLY A 70 0.82 4.88 21.45
CA GLY A 70 -0.20 4.35 22.36
C GLY A 70 -1.48 3.87 21.68
N TYR A 71 -1.69 4.15 20.39
CA TYR A 71 -2.92 3.75 19.68
C TYR A 71 -2.88 2.30 19.18
N GLY A 72 -1.69 1.77 18.84
CA GLY A 72 -1.52 0.39 18.38
C GLY A 72 -1.61 -0.68 19.48
N THR A 73 -1.49 -0.30 20.75
CA THR A 73 -1.57 -1.18 21.94
C THR A 73 -2.96 -1.22 22.56
N LYS A 74 -3.72 -0.11 22.53
CA LYS A 74 -5.08 -0.07 23.11
C LYS A 74 -6.12 -0.89 22.36
N CYS A 75 -5.92 -1.21 21.08
CA CYS A 75 -6.80 -2.13 20.35
C CYS A 75 -6.41 -3.61 20.53
N ARG A 76 -5.24 -3.92 21.11
CA ARG A 76 -4.79 -5.30 21.42
C ARG A 76 -5.18 -5.74 22.83
N GLU A 77 -5.47 -4.79 23.72
CA GLU A 77 -6.01 -5.05 25.05
C GLU A 77 -7.49 -4.64 25.09
N PHE A 78 -8.36 -5.47 24.51
CA PHE A 78 -9.66 -5.66 25.15
C PHE A 78 -9.39 -6.63 26.31
N PRO A 79 -9.26 -6.18 27.57
CA PRO A 79 -9.37 -7.13 28.66
C PRO A 79 -10.75 -7.75 28.54
N ASP A 80 -10.83 -9.08 28.67
CA ASP A 80 -12.06 -9.85 28.79
C ASP A 80 -12.89 -9.34 29.98
N ALA A 81 -13.59 -8.22 29.78
CA ALA A 81 -14.50 -7.63 30.72
C ALA A 81 -15.90 -8.18 30.48
N VAL A 82 -16.03 -9.49 30.31
CA VAL A 82 -17.29 -10.21 30.48
C VAL A 82 -16.99 -11.61 30.98
N SER A 83 -16.94 -11.79 32.30
CA SER A 83 -17.64 -12.88 33.01
C SER A 83 -17.07 -13.05 34.42
N ASN A 84 -17.49 -12.18 35.34
CA ASN A 84 -17.66 -12.62 36.71
C ASN A 84 -18.90 -11.95 37.31
N MET A 85 -20.04 -12.51 36.95
CA MET A 85 -21.27 -12.32 37.69
C MET A 85 -22.11 -13.59 37.53
N TYR A 86 -21.65 -14.67 38.18
CA TYR A 86 -22.43 -15.68 38.90
C TYR A 86 -21.46 -16.54 39.73
#